data_AF-A0A2E4W8S2-F1
#
_entry.id   AF-A0A2E4W8S2-F1
#
_cell.length_a   1.000
_cell.length_b   1.000
_cell.length_c   1.000
_cell.angle_alpha   90.00
_cell.angle_beta   90.00
_cell.angle_gamma   90.00
#
_symmetry.space_group_name_H-M   'P 1'
#
loop_
_entity.id
_entity.type
_entity.pdbx_description
1 polymer ?
#
loop_
_entity_poly.entity_id
_entity_poly.type
_entity_poly.pdbx_seq_one_letter_code
_entity_poly.pdbx_strand_id
1 'polypeptide(L)'
;MAAALLTATTLSIVGLAVSVVFGHLAHAPGEVLRHVSLAVFVTMMTLLSHSMLMFYLIGKGKAVREAATAGELSGDFAADISNARKPVFSLAMVAITLTIMAAVIGAGVDTGALPTGFHTLLAYFAVLCNVATLRAEYVALVTCARVVDKVNRLLGV
;
A
#
# COMPACT_ATOMS: atom_id res chain seq x y z
N MET A 1 7.92 13.57 -2.45
CA MET A 1 7.44 12.28 -3.04
C MET A 1 6.96 11.28 -1.97
N ALA A 2 7.78 10.94 -0.96
CA ALA A 2 7.37 10.02 0.11
C ALA A 2 6.06 10.39 0.83
N ALA A 3 5.89 11.68 1.19
CA ALA A 3 4.65 12.16 1.82
C ALA A 3 3.42 11.97 0.93
N ALA A 4 3.54 12.25 -0.37
CA ALA A 4 2.43 12.07 -1.31
C ALA A 4 2.01 10.59 -1.44
N LEU A 5 2.98 9.67 -1.47
CA LEU A 5 2.72 8.23 -1.51
C LEU A 5 2.04 7.75 -0.22
N LEU A 6 2.52 8.19 0.94
CA LEU A 6 1.92 7.83 2.23
C LEU A 6 0.50 8.39 2.38
N THR A 7 0.26 9.64 1.94
CA THR A 7 -1.07 10.24 1.92
C THR A 7 -2.01 9.47 0.99
N ALA A 8 -1.53 9.07 -0.20
CA ALA A 8 -2.31 8.27 -1.14
C ALA A 8 -2.69 6.91 -0.52
N THR A 9 -1.74 6.15 0.04
CA THR A 9 -2.06 4.88 0.72
C THR A 9 -3.03 5.09 1.88
N THR A 10 -2.84 6.15 2.67
CA THR A 10 -3.74 6.44 3.81
C THR A 10 -5.15 6.73 3.33
N LEU A 11 -5.30 7.59 2.32
CA LEU A 11 -6.61 7.93 1.75
C LEU A 11 -7.28 6.71 1.11
N SER A 12 -6.50 5.84 0.46
CA SER A 12 -7.04 4.62 -0.12
C SER A 12 -7.53 3.64 0.96
N ILE A 13 -6.82 3.50 2.08
CA ILE A 13 -7.27 2.69 3.22
C ILE A 13 -8.56 3.23 3.83
N VAL A 14 -8.63 4.55 4.05
CA VAL A 14 -9.86 5.20 4.53
C VAL A 14 -11.00 4.96 3.54
N GLY A 15 -10.74 5.10 2.25
CA GLY A 15 -11.74 4.82 1.21
C GLY A 15 -12.22 3.36 1.22
N LEU A 16 -11.34 2.38 1.46
CA LEU A 16 -11.73 0.97 1.58
C LEU A 16 -12.64 0.77 2.79
N ALA A 17 -12.29 1.35 3.93
CA ALA A 17 -13.11 1.27 5.13
C ALA A 17 -14.49 1.93 4.94
N VAL A 18 -14.54 3.11 4.32
CA VAL A 18 -15.81 3.78 3.97
C VAL A 18 -16.62 2.94 2.99
N SER A 19 -15.97 2.32 2.01
CA SER A 19 -16.64 1.41 1.08
C SER A 19 -17.28 0.22 1.81
N VAL A 20 -16.59 -0.39 2.78
CA VAL A 20 -17.16 -1.46 3.62
C VAL A 20 -18.42 -0.97 4.35
N VAL A 21 -18.38 0.23 4.92
CA VAL A 21 -19.57 0.83 5.57
C VAL A 21 -20.71 1.01 4.57
N PHE A 22 -20.43 1.52 3.36
CA PHE A 22 -21.45 1.65 2.32
C PHE A 22 -22.04 0.31 1.88
N GLY A 23 -21.23 -0.75 1.87
CA GLY A 23 -21.71 -2.11 1.54
C GLY A 23 -22.72 -2.62 2.56
N HIS A 24 -22.51 -2.36 3.85
CA HIS A 24 -23.46 -2.73 4.91
C HIS A 24 -24.75 -1.93 4.91
N LEU A 25 -24.67 -0.67 4.47
CA LEU A 25 -25.82 0.24 4.43
C LEU A 25 -26.61 0.16 3.12
N ALA A 26 -26.16 -0.64 2.15
CA ALA A 26 -26.79 -0.72 0.84
C ALA A 26 -28.01 -1.67 0.86
N HIS A 27 -29.20 -1.10 0.71
CA HIS A 27 -30.46 -1.83 0.59
C HIS A 27 -31.20 -1.52 -0.72
N ALA A 28 -30.91 -0.38 -1.35
CA ALA A 28 -31.48 0.03 -2.62
C ALA A 28 -30.44 0.04 -3.77
N PRO A 29 -30.86 -0.12 -5.05
CA PRO A 29 -29.94 -0.16 -6.19
C PRO A 29 -28.97 1.04 -6.29
N GLY A 30 -29.44 2.25 -5.96
CA GLY A 30 -28.60 3.44 -5.97
C GLY A 30 -27.49 3.44 -4.91
N GLU A 31 -27.73 2.79 -3.77
CA GLU A 31 -26.75 2.66 -2.69
C GLU A 31 -25.69 1.61 -3.02
N VAL A 32 -26.11 0.51 -3.65
CA VAL A 32 -25.20 -0.51 -4.21
C VAL A 32 -24.29 0.13 -5.25
N LEU A 33 -24.83 0.91 -6.19
CA LEU A 33 -24.02 1.61 -7.20
C LEU A 33 -23.00 2.55 -6.56
N ARG A 34 -23.37 3.26 -5.49
CA ARG A 34 -22.46 4.13 -4.73
C ARG A 34 -21.34 3.33 -4.06
N HIS A 35 -21.66 2.21 -3.41
CA HIS A 35 -20.68 1.29 -2.83
C HIS A 35 -19.70 0.78 -3.89
N VAL A 36 -20.21 0.21 -4.98
CA VAL A 36 -19.40 -0.37 -6.06
C VAL A 36 -18.51 0.69 -6.71
N SER A 37 -19.04 1.87 -7.05
CA SER A 37 -18.29 2.94 -7.70
C SER A 37 -17.11 3.41 -6.83
N LEU A 38 -17.35 3.60 -5.52
CA LEU A 38 -16.30 3.94 -4.57
C LEU A 38 -15.29 2.79 -4.42
N ALA A 39 -15.76 1.55 -4.26
CA ALA A 39 -14.92 0.38 -4.09
C ALA A 39 -13.94 0.19 -5.25
N VAL A 40 -14.42 0.32 -6.49
CA VAL A 40 -13.60 0.19 -7.70
C VAL A 40 -12.53 1.28 -7.75
N PHE A 41 -12.93 2.54 -7.56
CA PHE A 41 -11.99 3.67 -7.57
C PHE A 41 -10.89 3.50 -6.52
N VAL A 42 -11.29 3.19 -5.29
CA VAL A 42 -10.35 3.07 -4.17
C VAL A 42 -9.48 1.81 -4.30
N THR A 43 -9.99 0.72 -4.88
CA THR A 43 -9.19 -0.47 -5.19
C THR A 43 -8.05 -0.11 -6.15
N MET A 44 -8.34 0.57 -7.26
CA MET A 44 -7.32 1.04 -8.20
C MET A 44 -6.30 1.95 -7.53
N MET A 45 -6.77 2.89 -6.71
CA MET A 45 -5.90 3.80 -5.95
C MET A 45 -4.99 3.06 -4.96
N THR A 46 -5.51 2.03 -4.27
CA THR A 46 -4.75 1.19 -3.32
C THR A 46 -3.64 0.42 -4.03
N LEU A 47 -3.98 -0.25 -5.13
CA LEU A 47 -3.03 -1.00 -5.96
C LEU A 47 -1.92 -0.09 -6.50
N LEU A 48 -2.30 1.08 -7.01
CA LEU A 48 -1.36 2.07 -7.51
C LEU A 48 -0.42 2.57 -6.40
N SER A 49 -0.96 2.89 -5.23
CA SER A 49 -0.19 3.45 -4.11
C SER A 49 0.86 2.47 -3.61
N HIS A 50 0.48 1.22 -3.35
CA HIS A 50 1.42 0.17 -2.94
C HIS A 50 2.48 -0.12 -4.01
N SER A 51 2.08 -0.20 -5.27
CA SER A 51 3.02 -0.44 -6.38
C SER A 51 4.04 0.69 -6.50
N MET A 52 3.59 1.94 -6.47
CA MET A 52 4.46 3.12 -6.55
C MET A 52 5.40 3.22 -5.35
N LEU A 53 4.92 2.88 -4.15
CA LEU A 53 5.75 2.89 -2.94
C LEU A 53 6.82 1.80 -2.96
N MET A 54 6.49 0.59 -3.43
CA MET A 54 7.48 -0.46 -3.65
C MET A 54 8.55 -0.04 -4.67
N PHE A 55 8.16 0.54 -5.81
CA PHE A 55 9.11 1.06 -6.80
C PHE A 55 9.95 2.22 -6.26
N TYR A 56 9.37 3.10 -5.45
CA TYR A 56 10.09 4.17 -4.78
C TYR A 56 11.20 3.64 -3.86
N LEU A 57 10.90 2.62 -3.04
CA LEU A 57 11.88 1.98 -2.16
C LEU A 57 12.95 1.22 -2.95
N ILE A 58 12.62 0.67 -4.12
CA ILE A 58 13.60 0.10 -5.05
C ILE A 58 14.56 1.18 -5.55
N GLY A 59 14.01 2.26 -6.09
CA GLY A 59 14.79 3.39 -6.63
C GLY A 59 15.69 4.03 -5.57
N LYS A 60 15.17 4.25 -4.35
CA LYS A 60 15.96 4.82 -3.25
C LYS A 60 17.12 3.93 -2.81
N GLY A 61 16.91 2.63 -2.70
CA GLY A 61 17.99 1.70 -2.39
C GLY A 61 19.11 1.73 -3.44
N LYS A 62 18.75 1.81 -4.72
CA LYS A 62 19.71 1.95 -5.82
C LYS A 62 20.48 3.28 -5.74
N ALA A 63 19.79 4.40 -5.59
CA ALA A 63 20.40 5.72 -5.53
C ALA A 63 21.37 5.87 -4.35
N VAL A 64 21.01 5.35 -3.17
CA VAL A 64 21.89 5.34 -1.99
C VAL A 64 23.13 4.50 -2.23
N ARG A 65 23.00 3.32 -2.85
CA ARG A 65 24.15 2.49 -3.21
C ARG A 65 25.10 3.23 -4.15
N GLU A 66 24.58 3.82 -5.21
CA GLU A 66 25.37 4.56 -6.20
C GLU A 66 26.09 5.75 -5.58
N ALA A 67 25.42 6.51 -4.72
CA ALA A 67 26.03 7.64 -3.99
C ALA A 67 27.13 7.18 -3.01
N ALA A 68 26.89 6.11 -2.26
CA ALA A 68 27.88 5.57 -1.32
C ALA A 68 29.11 5.02 -2.04
N THR A 69 28.93 4.33 -3.18
CA THR A 69 30.03 3.86 -4.02
C THR A 69 30.82 5.02 -4.64
N ALA A 70 30.14 6.06 -5.15
CA ALA A 70 30.79 7.21 -5.76
C ALA A 70 31.60 8.04 -4.75
N GLY A 71 31.16 8.12 -3.49
CA GLY A 71 31.89 8.79 -2.42
C GLY A 71 32.81 7.90 -1.59
N GLU A 72 33.10 6.67 -2.07
CA GLU A 72 33.98 5.70 -1.40
C GLU A 72 33.63 5.45 0.09
N LEU A 73 32.34 5.54 0.44
CA LEU A 73 31.90 5.41 1.82
C LEU A 73 31.93 3.95 2.27
N SER A 74 32.51 3.70 3.45
CA SER A 74 32.43 2.40 4.11
C SER A 74 31.11 2.25 4.87
N GLY A 75 30.30 1.28 4.48
CA GLY A 75 29.03 0.95 5.17
C GLY A 75 28.00 0.30 4.26
N ASP A 76 27.10 -0.49 4.85
CA ASP A 76 26.06 -1.22 4.12
C ASP A 76 24.71 -0.47 4.08
N PHE A 77 24.76 0.79 3.65
CA PHE A 77 23.59 1.67 3.58
C PHE A 77 22.47 1.11 2.68
N ALA A 78 22.87 0.39 1.63
CA ALA A 78 21.93 -0.24 0.71
C ALA A 78 21.22 -1.44 1.34
N ALA A 79 21.92 -2.25 2.16
CA ALA A 79 21.26 -3.33 2.89
C ALA A 79 20.31 -2.82 3.97
N ASP A 80 20.62 -1.69 4.64
CA ASP A 80 19.69 -1.08 5.60
C ASP A 80 18.33 -0.78 4.95
N ILE A 81 18.34 -0.17 3.75
CA ILE A 81 17.11 0.09 2.98
C ILE A 81 16.47 -1.21 2.49
N SER A 82 17.28 -2.17 2.03
CA SER A 82 16.79 -3.48 1.57
C SER A 82 16.07 -4.24 2.68
N ASN A 83 16.62 -4.25 3.90
CA ASN A 83 16.03 -4.88 5.06
C ASN A 83 14.74 -4.16 5.50
N ALA A 84 14.74 -2.82 5.48
CA ALA A 84 13.57 -2.03 5.82
C ALA A 84 12.38 -2.24 4.86
N ARG A 85 12.64 -2.48 3.57
CA ARG A 85 11.56 -2.69 2.58
C ARG A 85 11.03 -4.14 2.53
N LYS A 86 11.76 -5.16 3.00
CA LYS A 86 11.30 -6.57 2.95
C LYS A 86 9.88 -6.77 3.49
N PRO A 87 9.51 -6.23 4.67
CA PRO A 87 8.14 -6.36 5.19
C PRO A 87 7.11 -5.66 4.31
N VAL A 88 7.47 -4.52 3.69
CA VAL A 88 6.58 -3.80 2.76
C VAL A 88 6.19 -4.70 1.61
N PHE A 89 7.15 -5.35 0.95
CA PHE A 89 6.87 -6.21 -0.20
C PHE A 89 5.99 -7.41 0.19
N SER A 90 6.31 -8.07 1.30
CA SER A 90 5.53 -9.23 1.75
C SER A 90 4.10 -8.85 2.11
N LEU A 91 3.91 -7.79 2.90
CA LEU A 91 2.58 -7.36 3.35
C LEU A 91 1.77 -6.70 2.22
N ALA A 92 2.40 -5.86 1.39
CA ALA A 92 1.72 -5.20 0.27
C ALA A 92 1.21 -6.21 -0.75
N MET A 93 1.95 -7.29 -1.04
CA MET A 93 1.45 -8.34 -1.93
C MET A 93 0.19 -9.00 -1.38
N VAL A 94 0.17 -9.35 -0.09
CA VAL A 94 -1.02 -9.90 0.56
C VAL A 94 -2.18 -8.91 0.54
N ALA A 95 -1.93 -7.65 0.87
CA ALA A 95 -2.94 -6.60 0.87
C ALA A 95 -3.53 -6.36 -0.53
N ILE A 96 -2.67 -6.28 -1.56
CA ILE A 96 -3.08 -6.17 -2.98
C ILE A 96 -3.94 -7.36 -3.38
N THR A 97 -3.48 -8.59 -3.11
CA THR A 97 -4.23 -9.80 -3.46
C THR A 97 -5.59 -9.83 -2.80
N LEU A 98 -5.69 -9.55 -1.49
CA LEU A 98 -6.96 -9.53 -0.78
C LEU A 98 -7.88 -8.42 -1.30
N THR A 99 -7.35 -7.25 -1.64
CA THR A 99 -8.13 -6.14 -2.18
C THR A 99 -8.71 -6.50 -3.56
N ILE A 100 -7.91 -7.11 -4.44
CA ILE A 100 -8.36 -7.62 -5.73
C ILE A 100 -9.43 -8.71 -5.54
N MET A 101 -9.18 -9.67 -4.66
CA MET A 101 -10.13 -10.73 -4.38
C MET A 101 -11.46 -10.18 -3.87
N ALA A 102 -11.44 -9.23 -2.92
CA ALA A 102 -12.65 -8.60 -2.42
C ALA A 102 -13.45 -7.94 -3.57
N ALA A 103 -12.78 -7.22 -4.48
CA ALA A 103 -13.42 -6.58 -5.63
C ALA A 103 -14.02 -7.61 -6.62
N VAL A 104 -13.28 -8.66 -6.99
CA VAL A 104 -13.76 -9.70 -7.91
C VAL A 104 -14.93 -10.48 -7.31
N ILE A 105 -14.83 -10.85 -6.02
CA ILE A 105 -15.90 -11.56 -5.32
C ILE A 105 -17.12 -10.65 -5.15
N GLY A 106 -16.93 -9.34 -4.97
CA GLY A 106 -18.01 -8.36 -4.95
C GLY A 106 -18.84 -8.38 -6.24
N ALA A 107 -18.18 -8.40 -7.40
CA ALA A 107 -18.86 -8.56 -8.69
C ALA A 107 -19.63 -9.90 -8.79
N GLY A 108 -19.12 -10.97 -8.17
CA GLY A 108 -19.82 -12.25 -8.08
C GLY A 108 -21.06 -12.20 -7.17
N VAL A 109 -21.03 -11.40 -6.10
CA VAL A 109 -22.21 -11.15 -5.25
C VAL A 109 -23.26 -10.35 -6.01
N ASP A 110 -22.85 -9.33 -6.77
CA ASP A 110 -23.77 -8.49 -7.58
C ASP A 110 -24.54 -9.30 -8.65
N THR A 111 -23.95 -10.39 -9.14
CA THR A 111 -24.59 -11.31 -10.10
C THR A 111 -25.37 -12.45 -9.43
N GLY A 112 -25.35 -12.54 -8.10
CA GLY A 112 -25.95 -13.63 -7.33
C GLY A 112 -25.21 -14.96 -7.41
N ALA A 113 -24.03 -15.01 -8.04
CA ALA A 113 -23.22 -16.21 -8.20
C ALA A 113 -22.48 -16.60 -6.91
N LEU A 114 -22.21 -15.63 -6.03
CA LEU A 114 -21.48 -15.82 -4.77
C LEU A 114 -22.22 -15.24 -3.56
N PRO A 115 -22.04 -15.84 -2.37
CA PRO A 115 -22.66 -15.35 -1.13
C PRO A 115 -21.98 -14.08 -0.58
N THR A 116 -22.80 -13.13 -0.09
CA THR A 116 -22.37 -11.86 0.50
C THR A 116 -21.43 -12.01 1.70
N GLY A 117 -21.58 -13.08 2.48
CA GLY A 117 -20.73 -13.34 3.64
C GLY A 117 -19.24 -13.47 3.29
N PHE A 118 -18.91 -14.11 2.16
CA PHE A 118 -17.53 -14.26 1.70
C PHE A 118 -16.93 -12.92 1.25
N HIS A 119 -17.70 -12.12 0.51
CA HIS A 119 -17.27 -10.77 0.13
C HIS A 119 -16.98 -9.90 1.36
N THR A 120 -17.88 -9.92 2.34
CA THR A 120 -17.76 -9.15 3.59
C THR A 120 -16.50 -9.54 4.36
N LEU A 121 -16.24 -10.84 4.52
CA LEU A 121 -15.04 -11.34 5.20
C LEU A 121 -13.76 -10.89 4.51
N LEU A 122 -13.69 -11.04 3.18
CA LEU A 122 -12.55 -10.60 2.38
C LEU A 122 -12.33 -9.08 2.48
N ALA A 123 -13.41 -8.30 2.48
CA ALA A 123 -13.32 -6.85 2.58
C ALA A 123 -12.72 -6.41 3.93
N TYR A 124 -13.11 -7.05 5.04
CA TYR A 124 -12.49 -6.78 6.36
C TYR A 124 -11.01 -7.17 6.40
N PHE A 125 -10.65 -8.34 5.88
CA PHE A 125 -9.26 -8.75 5.82
C PHE A 125 -8.43 -7.84 4.91
N ALA A 126 -8.98 -7.40 3.78
CA ALA A 126 -8.32 -6.43 2.91
C ALA A 126 -8.02 -5.14 3.69
N VAL A 127 -9.00 -4.54 4.39
CA VAL A 127 -8.77 -3.33 5.18
C VAL A 127 -7.69 -3.55 6.25
N LEU A 128 -7.79 -4.63 7.04
CA LEU A 128 -6.82 -4.96 8.09
C LEU A 128 -5.40 -5.13 7.54
N CYS A 129 -5.24 -5.87 6.44
CA CYS A 129 -3.95 -6.06 5.80
C CYS A 129 -3.39 -4.77 5.23
N ASN A 130 -4.21 -3.91 4.61
CA ASN A 130 -3.74 -2.62 4.13
C ASN A 130 -3.29 -1.69 5.29
N VAL A 131 -3.98 -1.70 6.43
CA VAL A 131 -3.53 -0.98 7.65
C VAL A 131 -2.19 -1.51 8.15
N ALA A 132 -2.01 -2.84 8.20
CA ALA A 132 -0.74 -3.44 8.58
C ALA A 132 0.39 -3.07 7.61
N THR A 133 0.11 -3.06 6.31
CA THR A 133 1.04 -2.62 5.27
C THR A 133 1.42 -1.15 5.45
N LEU A 134 0.48 -0.24 5.71
CA LEU A 134 0.74 1.18 5.94
C LEU A 134 1.78 1.40 7.06
N ARG A 135 1.69 0.63 8.14
CA ARG A 135 2.69 0.68 9.22
C ARG A 135 4.09 0.29 8.71
N ALA A 136 4.20 -0.79 7.95
CA ALA A 136 5.47 -1.23 7.38
C ALA A 136 6.04 -0.18 6.39
N GLU A 137 5.17 0.42 5.58
CA GLU A 137 5.54 1.48 4.64
C GLU A 137 6.09 2.71 5.36
N TYR A 138 5.41 3.17 6.41
CA TYR A 138 5.88 4.29 7.22
C TYR A 138 7.27 4.01 7.82
N VAL A 139 7.46 2.84 8.43
CA VAL A 139 8.75 2.44 9.01
C VAL A 139 9.86 2.39 7.94
N ALA A 140 9.56 1.85 6.76
CA ALA A 140 10.50 1.78 5.65
C ALA A 140 10.87 3.17 5.12
N LEU A 141 9.91 4.07 4.97
CA LEU A 141 10.13 5.44 4.52
C LEU A 141 10.97 6.24 5.52
N VAL A 142 10.68 6.13 6.82
CA VAL A 142 11.47 6.80 7.88
C VAL A 142 12.89 6.25 7.93
N THR A 143 13.07 4.93 7.84
CA THR A 143 14.41 4.32 7.78
C THR A 143 15.18 4.78 6.55
N CYS A 144 14.52 4.80 5.39
CA CYS A 144 15.12 5.29 4.16
C CYS A 144 15.54 6.76 4.25
N ALA A 145 14.72 7.63 4.88
CA ALA A 145 15.07 9.03 5.09
C ALA A 145 16.32 9.15 5.98
N ARG A 146 16.38 8.43 7.11
CA ARG A 146 17.55 8.44 8.00
C ARG A 146 18.83 7.99 7.31
N VAL A 147 18.75 6.95 6.47
CA VAL A 147 19.91 6.44 5.71
C VAL A 147 20.38 7.48 4.70
N VAL A 148 19.46 8.09 3.95
CA VAL A 148 19.78 9.17 3.00
C VAL A 148 20.45 10.34 3.71
N ASP A 149 19.89 10.81 4.83
CA ASP A 149 20.47 11.91 5.61
C ASP A 149 21.86 11.56 6.15
N LYS A 150 22.09 10.30 6.54
CA LYS A 150 23.40 9.82 6.97
C LYS A 150 24.41 9.84 5.81
N VAL A 151 24.04 9.34 4.64
CA VAL A 151 24.91 9.33 3.46
C VAL A 151 25.22 10.76 3.01
N ASN A 152 24.22 11.64 2.92
CA ASN A 152 24.42 13.04 2.56
C ASN A 152 25.42 13.74 3.50
N ARG A 153 25.27 13.56 4.82
CA ARG A 153 26.24 14.09 5.80
C ARG A 153 27.65 13.57 5.60
N LEU A 154 27.82 12.29 5.26
CA LEU A 154 29.14 11.70 5.00
C LEU A 154 29.76 12.20 3.70
N LEU A 155 28.93 12.56 2.71
CA LEU A 155 29.34 13.17 1.45
C LEU A 155 29.53 14.69 1.52
N GLY A 156 29.13 15.33 2.62
CA GLY A 156 29.20 16.79 2.79
C GLY A 156 28.19 17.57 1.95
N VAL A 157 27.04 16.97 1.61
CA VAL A 157 25.93 17.58 0.84
C VAL A 157 24.62 17.64 1.61
#